data_AF-A0A519H2Z2-F1
#
_entry.id   AF-A0A519H2Z2-F1
#
_cell.length_a   1.000
_cell.length_b   1.000
_cell.length_c   1.000
_cell.angle_alpha   90.00
_cell.angle_beta   90.00
_cell.angle_gamma   90.00
#
_symmetry.space_group_name_H-M   'P 1'
#
loop_
_entity.id
_entity.type
_entity.pdbx_description
1 polymer ?
#
loop_
_entity_poly.entity_id
_entity_poly.type
_entity_poly.pdbx_seq_one_letter_code
_entity_poly.pdbx_strand_id
1 'polypeptide(L)'
;MTMSPRLTRSVPFWLLVAGSAGTLAGGVYLLIDRLGGMDARLTDGTATTNDVYVGQMWAVLGAVLVGVGAIGLALALTLGALRSLLQPRSEAVTPDVAHREDEELRAEEPLPDAPVRDGADAQDIVAEESDDPSERATLTR
;
A
#
# COMPACT_ATOMS: atom_id res chain seq x y z
N MET A 1 -5.72 -11.65 -12.39
CA MET A 1 -4.80 -10.61 -12.90
C MET A 1 -4.22 -9.83 -11.72
N THR A 2 -2.95 -10.04 -11.35
CA THR A 2 -2.30 -9.27 -10.28
C THR A 2 -1.45 -8.16 -10.91
N MET A 3 -1.98 -6.93 -10.91
CA MET A 3 -1.23 -5.75 -11.31
C MET A 3 -0.03 -5.57 -10.37
N SER A 4 1.20 -5.69 -10.88
CA SER A 4 2.39 -5.41 -10.10
C SER A 4 2.51 -3.89 -9.86
N PRO A 5 2.53 -3.39 -8.60
CA PRO A 5 2.61 -1.96 -8.34
C PRO A 5 3.92 -1.36 -8.89
N ARG A 6 3.83 -0.23 -9.61
CA ARG A 6 5.01 0.48 -10.15
C ARG A 6 5.68 1.28 -9.02
N LEU A 7 6.97 1.08 -8.80
CA LEU A 7 7.75 1.76 -7.74
C LEU A 7 7.69 3.30 -7.84
N THR A 8 7.65 3.83 -9.08
CA THR A 8 7.52 5.27 -9.38
C THR A 8 6.21 5.88 -8.90
N ARG A 9 5.19 5.04 -8.61
CA ARG A 9 3.91 5.47 -8.03
C ARG A 9 3.85 5.24 -6.52
N SER A 10 4.89 4.66 -5.92
CA SER A 10 4.89 4.36 -4.50
C SER A 10 5.20 5.62 -3.68
N VAL A 11 4.24 6.01 -2.84
CA VAL A 11 4.38 7.08 -1.84
C VAL A 11 5.64 6.92 -0.98
N PRO A 12 5.99 5.73 -0.45
CA PRO A 12 7.18 5.58 0.38
C PRO A 12 8.49 5.89 -0.37
N PHE A 13 8.58 5.55 -1.66
CA PHE A 13 9.77 5.88 -2.47
C PHE A 13 9.92 7.39 -2.63
N TRP A 14 8.84 8.10 -2.96
CA TRP A 14 8.89 9.56 -3.08
C TRP A 14 9.14 10.25 -1.74
N LEU A 15 8.60 9.73 -0.64
CA LEU A 15 8.91 10.23 0.70
C LEU A 15 10.40 10.08 1.01
N LEU A 16 10.99 8.91 0.70
CA LEU A 16 12.41 8.68 0.86
C LEU A 16 13.22 9.64 -0.01
N VAL A 17 12.93 9.76 -1.30
CA VAL A 17 13.67 10.62 -2.24
C VAL A 17 13.56 12.09 -1.85
N ALA A 18 12.33 12.60 -1.73
CA ALA A 18 12.09 14.01 -1.44
C ALA A 18 12.56 14.38 -0.03
N GLY A 19 12.33 13.49 0.94
CA GLY A 19 12.83 13.66 2.31
C GLY A 19 14.35 13.72 2.35
N SER A 20 15.03 12.82 1.64
CA SER A 20 16.50 12.78 1.58
C SER A 20 17.09 13.99 0.86
N ALA A 21 16.48 14.41 -0.26
CA ALA A 21 16.88 15.62 -0.97
C ALA A 21 16.65 16.86 -0.11
N GLY A 22 15.52 16.93 0.60
CA GLY A 22 15.18 18.02 1.50
C GLY A 22 16.13 18.14 2.70
N THR A 23 16.44 17.02 3.36
CA THR A 23 17.41 17.02 4.48
C THR A 23 18.81 17.34 4.01
N LEU A 24 19.24 16.83 2.85
CA LEU A 24 20.52 17.20 2.26
C LEU A 24 20.59 18.71 1.98
N ALA A 25 19.61 19.26 1.26
CA ALA A 25 19.58 20.67 0.90
C ALA A 25 19.49 21.58 2.13
N GLY A 26 18.64 21.23 3.09
CA GLY A 26 18.51 21.95 4.36
C GLY A 26 19.78 21.89 5.19
N GLY A 27 20.46 20.75 5.24
CA GLY A 27 21.74 20.60 5.91
C GLY A 27 22.85 21.45 5.28
N VAL A 28 22.95 21.43 3.94
CA VAL A 28 23.92 22.25 3.20
C VAL A 28 23.64 23.74 3.42
N TYR A 29 22.37 24.15 3.34
CA TYR A 29 21.97 25.53 3.58
C TYR A 29 22.39 26.01 4.98
N LEU A 30 22.09 25.21 6.02
CA LEU A 30 22.49 25.55 7.39
C LEU A 30 24.00 25.65 7.54
N LEU A 31 24.76 24.77 6.89
CA LEU A 31 26.21 24.81 6.96
C LEU A 31 26.77 26.09 6.31
N ILE A 32 26.28 26.44 5.12
CA ILE A 32 26.71 27.66 4.41
C ILE A 32 26.36 28.91 5.22
N ASP A 33 25.13 29.00 5.75
CA ASP A 33 24.68 30.14 6.56
C ASP A 33 25.57 30.34 7.80
N ARG A 34 25.86 29.25 8.53
CA ARG A 34 26.63 29.35 9.78
C ARG A 34 28.12 29.57 9.56
N LEU A 35 28.74 28.88 8.60
CA LEU A 35 30.16 29.09 8.29
C LEU A 35 30.38 30.47 7.67
N GLY A 36 29.55 30.86 6.70
CA GLY A 36 29.64 32.18 6.06
C GLY A 36 29.33 33.32 7.02
N GLY A 37 28.35 33.16 7.90
CA GLY A 37 28.02 34.14 8.93
C GLY A 37 29.12 34.33 9.98
N MET A 38 29.85 33.27 10.34
CA MET A 38 31.02 33.38 11.20
C MET A 38 32.19 34.08 10.49
N ASP A 39 32.47 33.71 9.24
CA ASP A 39 33.55 34.33 8.45
C ASP A 39 33.33 35.84 8.27
N ALA A 40 32.11 36.25 7.93
CA ALA A 40 31.73 37.66 7.81
C ALA A 40 31.95 38.43 9.12
N ARG A 41 31.50 37.89 10.26
CA ARG A 41 31.62 38.56 11.56
C ARG A 41 33.04 38.59 12.09
N LEU A 42 33.84 37.57 11.79
CA LEU A 42 35.26 37.55 12.10
C LEU A 42 36.00 38.62 11.28
N THR A 43 35.64 38.76 10.01
CA THR A 43 36.20 39.81 9.12
C THR A 43 35.79 41.21 9.59
N ASP A 44 34.55 41.38 10.03
CA ASP A 44 34.02 42.66 10.52
C ASP A 44 34.40 42.97 11.98
N GLY A 45 35.08 42.06 12.68
CA GLY A 45 35.49 42.22 14.08
C GLY A 45 34.33 42.25 15.08
N THR A 46 33.13 41.80 14.70
CA THR A 46 31.90 41.83 15.52
C THR A 46 31.50 40.47 16.08
N ALA A 47 32.32 39.44 15.87
CA ALA A 47 32.06 38.09 16.35
C ALA A 47 31.88 38.04 17.88
N THR A 48 30.73 37.55 18.33
CA THR A 48 30.43 37.34 19.74
C THR A 48 30.62 35.87 20.13
N THR A 49 30.83 35.59 21.42
CA THR A 49 30.90 34.22 21.95
C THR A 49 29.67 33.38 21.59
N ASN A 50 28.50 34.02 21.50
CA ASN A 50 27.26 33.37 21.08
C ASN A 50 27.33 32.85 19.63
N ASP A 51 27.97 33.59 18.74
CA ASP A 51 28.11 33.20 17.33
C ASP A 51 28.93 31.94 17.15
N VAL A 52 29.94 31.74 18.00
CA VAL A 52 30.82 30.57 17.93
C VAL A 52 30.15 29.35 18.56
N TYR A 53 29.66 29.45 19.80
CA TYR A 53 29.11 28.29 20.53
C TYR A 53 27.75 27.84 19.99
N VAL A 54 26.82 28.76 19.76
CA VAL A 54 25.50 28.41 19.23
C VAL A 54 25.61 28.11 17.73
N GLY A 55 26.41 28.88 16.99
CA GLY A 55 26.64 28.65 15.57
C GLY A 55 27.29 27.29 15.29
N GLN A 56 28.22 26.83 16.13
CA GLN A 56 28.82 25.50 16.01
C GLN A 56 27.78 24.38 16.16
N MET A 57 26.86 24.47 17.12
CA MET A 57 25.84 23.43 17.30
C MET A 57 24.90 23.35 16.09
N TRP A 58 24.54 24.49 15.51
CA TRP A 58 23.78 24.53 14.26
C TRP A 58 24.55 23.97 13.06
N ALA A 59 25.86 24.23 12.97
CA ALA A 59 26.71 23.67 11.94
C ALA A 59 26.83 22.14 12.05
N VAL A 60 26.96 21.61 13.27
CA VAL A 60 26.96 20.16 13.54
C VAL A 60 25.62 19.55 13.13
N LEU A 61 24.49 20.17 13.50
CA LEU A 61 23.17 19.73 13.06
C LEU A 61 23.05 19.73 11.52
N GLY A 62 23.54 20.80 10.88
CA GLY A 62 23.61 20.89 9.42
C GLY A 62 24.41 19.75 8.80
N ALA A 63 25.59 19.43 9.34
CA ALA A 63 26.42 18.32 8.89
C ALA A 63 25.72 16.95 9.05
N VAL A 64 25.01 16.74 10.17
CA VAL A 64 24.20 15.52 10.38
C VAL A 64 23.08 15.42 9.35
N LEU A 65 22.36 16.52 9.08
CA LEU A 65 21.32 16.57 8.06
C LEU A 65 21.86 16.24 6.66
N VAL A 66 23.05 16.77 6.31
CA VAL A 66 23.74 16.40 5.07
C VAL A 66 24.04 14.91 5.02
N GLY A 67 24.61 14.35 6.09
CA GLY A 67 24.94 12.92 6.16
C GLY A 67 23.70 12.03 5.99
N VAL A 68 22.63 12.33 6.73
CA VAL A 68 21.36 11.58 6.64
C VAL A 68 20.75 11.71 5.24
N GLY A 69 20.74 12.91 4.66
CA GLY A 69 20.22 13.15 3.31
C GLY A 69 21.02 12.40 2.24
N ALA A 70 22.35 12.38 2.36
CA ALA A 70 23.21 11.64 1.44
C ALA A 70 23.00 10.13 1.54
N ILE A 71 22.88 9.58 2.76
CA ILE A 71 22.57 8.17 2.98
C ILE A 71 21.21 7.82 2.39
N GLY A 72 20.19 8.64 2.64
CA GLY A 72 18.85 8.40 2.12
C GLY A 72 18.79 8.45 0.58
N LEU A 73 19.54 9.35 -0.06
CA LEU A 73 19.69 9.38 -1.52
C LEU A 73 20.41 8.14 -2.04
N ALA A 74 21.50 7.71 -1.39
CA ALA A 74 22.21 6.50 -1.77
C ALA A 74 21.28 5.27 -1.70
N LEU A 75 20.47 5.16 -0.65
CA LEU A 75 19.46 4.10 -0.51
C LEU A 75 18.39 4.18 -1.60
N ALA A 76 17.88 5.38 -1.90
CA ALA A 76 16.89 5.57 -2.95
C ALA A 76 17.43 5.17 -4.33
N LEU A 77 18.68 5.54 -4.65
CA LEU A 77 19.37 5.14 -5.88
C LEU A 77 19.59 3.63 -5.93
N THR A 78 19.97 3.03 -4.80
CA THR A 78 20.14 1.57 -4.69
C THR A 78 18.82 0.86 -4.97
N LEU A 79 17.70 1.28 -4.37
CA LEU A 79 16.38 0.73 -4.64
C LEU A 79 15.96 0.91 -6.11
N GLY A 80 16.24 2.08 -6.69
CA GLY A 80 15.98 2.37 -8.10
C GLY A 80 16.78 1.47 -9.04
N ALA A 81 18.06 1.27 -8.75
CA ALA A 81 18.95 0.39 -9.51
C ALA A 81 18.49 -1.07 -9.43
N LEU A 82 18.21 -1.57 -8.22
CA LEU A 82 17.66 -2.92 -8.03
C LEU A 82 16.35 -3.08 -8.82
N ARG A 83 15.45 -2.10 -8.75
CA ARG A 83 14.18 -2.15 -9.49
C ARG A 83 14.39 -2.14 -11.01
N SER A 84 15.35 -1.36 -11.50
CA SER A 84 15.68 -1.31 -12.93
C SER A 84 16.21 -2.64 -13.45
N LEU A 85 16.99 -3.36 -12.64
CA LEU A 85 17.57 -4.66 -13.00
C LEU A 85 16.55 -5.80 -12.90
N LEU A 86 15.63 -5.73 -11.94
CA LEU A 86 14.62 -6.77 -11.70
C LEU A 86 13.35 -6.58 -12.55
N GLN A 87 13.19 -5.46 -13.26
CA GLN A 87 12.01 -5.24 -14.09
C GLN A 87 12.04 -6.21 -15.28
N PRO A 88 11.05 -7.11 -15.44
CA PRO A 88 10.97 -7.95 -16.62
C PRO A 88 10.88 -7.05 -17.86
N ARG A 89 11.75 -7.28 -18.84
CA ARG A 89 11.66 -6.63 -20.15
C ARG A 89 10.30 -7.06 -20.72
N SER A 90 9.33 -6.14 -20.77
CA SER A 90 8.06 -6.42 -21.43
C SER A 90 8.39 -6.74 -22.87
N GLU A 91 8.12 -7.98 -23.27
CA GLU A 91 8.15 -8.40 -24.66
C GLU A 91 7.26 -7.42 -25.43
N ALA A 92 7.81 -6.82 -26.48
CA ALA A 92 7.13 -5.80 -27.25
C ALA A 92 5.84 -6.42 -27.82
N VAL A 93 4.70 -6.05 -27.26
CA VAL A 93 3.40 -6.40 -27.80
C VAL A 93 3.29 -5.69 -29.14
N THR A 94 3.44 -6.45 -30.22
CA THR A 94 2.97 -6.09 -31.55
C THR A 94 1.51 -5.64 -31.41
N PRO A 95 1.10 -4.48 -31.96
CA PRO A 95 -0.27 -4.04 -31.84
C PRO A 95 -1.16 -4.94 -32.71
N ASP A 96 -1.67 -6.03 -32.14
CA ASP A 96 -2.78 -6.76 -32.72
C ASP A 96 -4.08 -6.10 -32.27
N VAL A 97 -4.87 -5.73 -33.27
CA VAL A 97 -6.10 -4.95 -33.12
C VAL A 97 -7.22 -5.96 -32.86
N ALA A 98 -7.99 -5.72 -31.79
CA ALA A 98 -9.24 -6.39 -31.39
C ALA A 98 -9.15 -7.64 -30.49
N HIS A 99 -9.39 -7.45 -29.20
CA HIS A 99 -10.40 -8.24 -28.49
C HIS A 99 -10.98 -7.43 -27.32
N ARG A 100 -12.12 -6.79 -27.59
CA ARG A 100 -13.13 -6.48 -26.58
C ARG A 100 -14.08 -7.67 -26.61
N GLU A 101 -14.66 -7.98 -25.45
CA GLU A 101 -15.72 -8.97 -25.19
C GLU A 101 -15.20 -10.25 -24.53
N ASP A 102 -15.62 -10.44 -23.27
CA ASP A 102 -15.66 -11.67 -22.48
C ASP A 102 -16.55 -11.31 -21.27
N GLU A 103 -17.87 -11.20 -21.45
CA GLU A 103 -18.90 -12.26 -21.46
C GLU A 103 -19.63 -12.30 -20.11
N GLU A 104 -20.82 -11.69 -20.15
CA GLU A 104 -21.88 -11.71 -19.16
C GLU A 104 -22.63 -13.03 -19.30
N LEU A 105 -22.44 -14.00 -18.39
CA LEU A 105 -23.48 -14.99 -18.06
C LEU A 105 -23.13 -15.77 -16.77
N ARG A 106 -23.82 -15.44 -15.67
CA ARG A 106 -23.86 -16.28 -14.47
C ARG A 106 -24.92 -17.35 -14.71
N ALA A 107 -24.51 -18.53 -15.19
CA ALA A 107 -25.38 -19.70 -15.26
C ALA A 107 -25.62 -20.24 -13.85
N GLU A 108 -26.90 -20.31 -13.48
CA GLU A 108 -27.44 -20.95 -12.29
C GLU A 108 -26.98 -22.41 -12.20
N GLU A 109 -26.48 -22.83 -11.03
CA GLU A 109 -26.02 -24.19 -10.76
C GLU A 109 -27.25 -25.11 -10.57
N PRO A 110 -27.36 -26.26 -11.29
CA PRO A 110 -28.53 -27.13 -11.18
C PRO A 110 -28.52 -27.95 -9.89
N LEU A 111 -29.67 -27.99 -9.21
CA LEU A 111 -29.98 -28.83 -8.04
C LEU A 111 -29.67 -30.32 -8.31
N PRO A 112 -29.16 -31.09 -7.33
CA PRO A 112 -29.15 -32.54 -7.42
C PRO A 112 -30.55 -33.14 -7.17
N ASP A 113 -30.99 -33.97 -8.11
CA ASP A 113 -32.26 -34.71 -8.13
C ASP A 113 -32.43 -35.66 -6.93
N ALA A 114 -33.61 -35.60 -6.32
CA ALA A 114 -34.13 -36.59 -5.37
C ALA A 114 -34.55 -37.88 -6.11
N PRO A 115 -34.50 -39.06 -5.47
CA PRO A 115 -34.82 -40.32 -6.14
C PRO A 115 -36.32 -40.41 -6.48
N VAL A 116 -36.61 -40.57 -7.78
CA VAL A 116 -37.94 -40.94 -8.28
C VAL A 116 -38.22 -42.39 -7.90
N ARG A 117 -39.25 -42.60 -7.07
CA ARG A 117 -39.89 -43.91 -6.89
C ARG A 117 -41.25 -43.87 -7.59
N ASP A 118 -41.32 -44.65 -8.64
CA ASP A 118 -42.48 -44.89 -9.51
C ASP A 118 -43.62 -45.60 -8.77
N GLY A 119 -44.87 -45.32 -9.15
CA GLY A 119 -46.03 -46.13 -8.75
C GLY A 119 -47.30 -45.39 -8.32
N ALA A 120 -48.04 -44.89 -9.31
CA ALA A 120 -49.49 -44.98 -9.48
C ALA A 120 -50.48 -44.73 -8.30
N ASP A 121 -51.25 -43.67 -8.51
CA ASP A 121 -52.71 -43.58 -8.46
C ASP A 121 -53.50 -43.47 -7.14
N ALA A 122 -54.49 -42.59 -7.30
CA ALA A 122 -55.79 -42.51 -6.66
C ALA A 122 -55.86 -41.85 -5.28
N GLN A 123 -56.39 -40.62 -5.25
CA GLN A 123 -57.77 -40.30 -4.82
C GLN A 123 -57.83 -40.23 -3.28
N ASP A 124 -58.48 -39.30 -2.60
CA ASP A 124 -59.47 -38.27 -2.85
C ASP A 124 -59.81 -37.74 -1.42
N ILE A 125 -60.55 -36.64 -1.32
CA ILE A 125 -61.32 -36.21 -0.12
C ILE A 125 -60.48 -35.63 1.05
N VAL A 126 -60.34 -34.30 1.20
CA VAL A 126 -61.30 -33.27 1.65
C VAL A 126 -61.31 -33.06 3.18
N ALA A 127 -61.11 -31.77 3.52
CA ALA A 127 -61.61 -30.98 4.64
C ALA A 127 -61.21 -31.26 6.09
N GLU A 128 -61.00 -30.12 6.78
CA GLU A 128 -61.37 -29.84 8.18
C GLU A 128 -60.63 -30.67 9.24
N GLU A 129 -60.35 -30.24 10.46
CA GLU A 129 -60.65 -29.08 11.29
C GLU A 129 -59.98 -29.39 12.65
N SER A 130 -59.80 -28.36 13.49
CA SER A 130 -59.64 -28.41 14.95
C SER A 130 -58.35 -29.04 15.51
N ASP A 131 -57.53 -28.32 16.28
CA ASP A 131 -57.78 -27.79 17.63
C ASP A 131 -57.69 -28.88 18.73
N ASP A 132 -56.57 -28.78 19.48
CA ASP A 132 -56.41 -29.08 20.92
C ASP A 132 -56.64 -30.54 21.44
N PRO A 133 -56.41 -30.83 22.74
CA PRO A 133 -55.16 -31.31 23.34
C PRO A 133 -55.28 -32.67 24.07
N SER A 134 -54.17 -33.09 24.70
CA SER A 134 -54.13 -33.87 25.95
C SER A 134 -54.94 -35.18 26.04
N GLU A 135 -54.31 -36.32 25.76
CA GLU A 135 -54.59 -37.68 26.29
C GLU A 135 -53.72 -38.64 25.44
N ARG A 136 -52.91 -39.60 25.89
CA ARG A 136 -53.00 -40.61 26.95
C ARG A 136 -51.56 -41.09 27.19
N ALA A 137 -51.05 -41.07 28.41
CA ALA A 137 -51.12 -42.19 29.34
C ALA A 137 -50.71 -43.55 28.72
N THR A 138 -49.64 -44.11 29.28
CA THR A 138 -49.37 -45.55 29.44
C THR A 138 -49.18 -46.40 28.19
N LEU A 139 -47.93 -46.83 27.93
CA LEU A 139 -47.68 -48.27 27.81
C LEU A 139 -46.22 -48.63 28.15
N THR A 140 -46.13 -49.43 29.20
CA THR A 140 -45.00 -50.09 29.84
C THR A 140 -44.36 -51.15 28.94
N ARG A 141 -43.02 -51.24 28.90
CA ARG A 141 -42.27 -52.48 29.19
C ARG A 141 -40.78 -52.23 29.33
#